data_AF-A0A8T3NR42-F1
#
_entry.id   AF-A0A8T3NR42-F1
#
_cell.length_a   1.000
_cell.length_b   1.000
_cell.length_c   1.000
_cell.angle_alpha   90.00
_cell.angle_beta   90.00
_cell.angle_gamma   90.00
#
_symmetry.space_group_name_H-M   'P 1'
#
loop_
_entity.id
_entity.type
_entity.pdbx_description
1 polymer ?
#
loop_
_entity_poly.entity_id
_entity_poly.type
_entity_poly.pdbx_seq_one_letter_code
_entity_poly.pdbx_strand_id
1 'polypeptide(L)'
;MITGRLSVVALVALALIIAGPGCSINEVRTVEGLVVDVTGTSPSDIQAFSLRRADGAVFRFEAGDVGFGHGGFPAAHLREHLALADPVRVTYRTDGERLITVRLEDVET
;
A
#
# COMPACT_ATOMS: atom_id res chain seq x y z
N MET A 1 19.05 31.26 65.69
CA MET A 1 18.54 29.88 65.48
C MET A 1 17.62 29.97 64.26
N ILE A 2 17.93 29.53 63.03
CA ILE A 2 18.58 28.27 62.55
C ILE A 2 17.75 27.07 63.07
N THR A 3 17.16 26.12 62.30
CA THR A 3 17.30 25.59 60.91
C THR A 3 15.90 25.16 60.37
N GLY A 4 15.58 24.91 59.10
CA GLY A 4 16.30 25.00 57.81
C GLY A 4 16.28 23.69 56.97
N ARG A 5 15.25 23.45 56.12
CA ARG A 5 15.13 22.35 55.11
C ARG A 5 14.26 22.85 53.92
N LEU A 6 14.80 23.23 52.76
CA LEU A 6 15.16 22.40 51.59
C LEU A 6 14.12 21.33 51.17
N SER A 7 13.42 21.51 50.05
CA SER A 7 13.78 20.88 48.76
C SER A 7 12.70 20.96 47.65
N VAL A 8 13.19 21.15 46.43
CA VAL A 8 12.53 21.27 45.12
C VAL A 8 11.77 20.01 44.68
N VAL A 9 10.55 20.17 44.13
CA VAL A 9 9.93 19.31 43.08
C VAL A 9 9.00 20.22 42.24
N ALA A 10 9.39 20.75 41.07
CA ALA A 10 9.45 20.08 39.77
C ALA A 10 8.07 19.57 39.26
N LEU A 11 7.21 20.49 38.77
CA LEU A 11 5.92 20.16 38.15
C LEU A 11 6.03 20.24 36.62
N VAL A 12 6.72 19.26 36.02
CA VAL A 12 6.79 19.08 34.56
C VAL A 12 5.49 18.42 34.12
N ALA A 13 4.66 19.16 33.37
CA ALA A 13 3.42 18.65 32.80
C ALA A 13 3.73 17.72 31.60
N LEU A 14 4.00 16.44 31.89
CA LEU A 14 4.15 15.40 30.88
C LEU A 14 2.78 15.06 30.29
N ALA A 15 2.44 15.67 29.15
CA ALA A 15 1.26 15.29 28.39
C ALA A 15 1.44 13.88 27.80
N LEU A 16 0.80 12.88 28.43
CA LEU A 16 0.74 11.52 27.90
C LEU A 16 -0.11 11.51 26.62
N ILE A 17 0.55 11.53 25.46
CA ILE A 17 -0.10 11.20 24.18
C ILE A 17 -0.32 9.69 24.18
N ILE A 18 -1.52 9.25 24.55
CA ILE A 18 -1.94 7.86 24.41
C ILE A 18 -2.25 7.62 22.92
N ALA A 19 -1.19 7.40 22.14
CA ALA A 19 -1.32 6.77 20.83
C ALA A 19 -1.77 5.32 21.07
N GLY A 20 -3.07 5.06 20.94
CA GLY A 20 -3.62 3.71 21.07
C GLY A 20 -2.99 2.78 20.02
N PRO A 21 -2.87 1.47 20.31
CA PRO A 21 -2.36 0.52 19.33
C PRO A 21 -3.29 0.53 18.13
N GLY A 22 -2.75 0.90 16.97
CA GLY A 22 -3.53 0.93 15.73
C GLY A 22 -4.13 -0.44 15.46
N CYS A 23 -5.45 -0.51 15.35
CA CYS A 23 -6.11 -1.68 14.79
C CYS A 23 -5.72 -1.78 13.32
N SER A 24 -4.66 -2.53 13.02
CA SER A 24 -4.30 -2.97 11.67
C SER A 24 -5.33 -3.98 11.16
N ILE A 25 -6.57 -3.53 10.99
CA ILE A 25 -7.50 -4.18 10.08
C ILE A 25 -6.82 -4.25 8.71
N ASN A 26 -6.94 -5.39 8.03
CA ASN A 26 -6.46 -5.52 6.65
C ASN A 26 -7.38 -4.69 5.74
N GLU A 27 -7.17 -3.37 5.75
CA GLU A 27 -7.97 -2.40 5.02
C GLU A 27 -7.81 -2.63 3.53
N VAL A 28 -8.90 -3.04 2.87
CA VAL A 28 -8.97 -3.16 1.43
C VAL A 28 -9.19 -1.76 0.85
N ARG A 29 -8.27 -1.34 -0.02
CA ARG A 29 -8.23 -0.02 -0.65
C ARG A 29 -8.16 -0.16 -2.15
N THR A 30 -8.51 0.91 -2.86
CA THR A 30 -8.53 0.94 -4.32
C THR A 30 -7.77 2.15 -4.85
N VAL A 31 -7.07 1.99 -5.97
CA VAL A 31 -6.38 3.07 -6.68
C VAL A 31 -6.49 2.86 -8.19
N GLU A 32 -6.59 3.95 -8.94
CA GLU A 32 -6.49 3.96 -10.40
C GLU A 32 -5.23 4.65 -10.88
N GLY A 33 -4.72 4.23 -12.03
CA GLY A 33 -3.54 4.80 -12.65
C GLY A 33 -3.05 3.97 -13.83
N LEU A 34 -1.90 4.36 -14.37
CA LEU A 34 -1.27 3.70 -15.51
C LEU A 34 -0.24 2.68 -15.03
N VAL A 35 -0.21 1.50 -15.64
CA VAL A 35 0.88 0.53 -15.43
C VAL A 35 2.16 1.08 -16.04
N VAL A 36 3.26 1.12 -15.28
CA VAL A 36 4.56 1.66 -15.72
C VAL A 36 5.74 0.69 -15.57
N ASP A 37 5.56 -0.42 -14.86
CA ASP A 37 6.52 -1.53 -14.74
C ASP A 37 5.77 -2.83 -14.45
N VAL A 38 6.27 -3.96 -14.96
CA VAL A 38 5.76 -5.31 -14.70
C VAL A 38 6.94 -6.27 -14.51
N THR A 39 7.09 -6.79 -13.30
CA THR A 39 8.16 -7.73 -12.91
C THR A 39 7.61 -9.16 -12.81
N GLY A 40 8.28 -10.12 -13.46
CA GLY A 40 7.89 -11.53 -13.43
C GLY A 40 8.86 -12.44 -14.18
N THR A 41 8.80 -13.76 -13.98
CA THR A 41 9.70 -14.69 -14.69
C THR A 41 9.24 -15.04 -16.11
N SER A 42 7.95 -14.85 -16.41
CA SER A 42 7.37 -15.17 -17.72
C SER A 42 6.16 -14.27 -18.03
N PRO A 43 5.59 -14.33 -19.26
CA PRO A 43 4.37 -13.60 -19.59
C PRO A 43 3.16 -13.99 -18.71
N SER A 44 3.10 -15.22 -18.21
CA SER A 44 2.03 -15.72 -17.34
C SER A 44 2.34 -15.65 -15.84
N ASP A 45 3.61 -15.48 -15.46
CA ASP A 45 4.07 -15.34 -14.07
C ASP A 45 4.48 -13.88 -13.80
N ILE A 46 3.62 -13.13 -13.11
CA ILE A 46 3.91 -11.78 -12.61
C ILE A 46 4.02 -11.84 -11.09
N GLN A 47 5.13 -11.34 -10.57
CA GLN A 47 5.39 -11.24 -9.13
C GLN A 47 5.01 -9.86 -8.58
N ALA A 48 5.22 -8.80 -9.38
CA ALA A 48 4.92 -7.43 -8.98
C ALA A 48 4.71 -6.53 -10.20
N PHE A 49 4.05 -5.40 -9.99
CA PHE A 49 3.91 -4.33 -10.98
C PHE A 49 3.90 -2.97 -10.31
N SER A 50 4.15 -1.91 -11.09
CA SER A 50 4.12 -0.54 -10.59
C SER A 50 3.07 0.30 -11.33
N LEU A 51 2.30 1.06 -10.58
CA LEU A 51 1.21 1.91 -11.06
C LEU A 51 1.55 3.38 -10.79
N ARG A 52 1.47 4.24 -11.80
CA ARG A 52 1.59 5.70 -11.65
C ARG A 52 0.21 6.34 -11.71
N ARG A 53 -0.19 7.02 -10.63
CA ARG A 53 -1.43 7.80 -10.57
C ARG A 53 -1.25 9.16 -11.27
N ALA A 54 -2.35 9.83 -11.60
CA ALA A 54 -2.38 11.17 -12.20
C ALA A 54 -1.65 12.27 -11.38
N ASP A 55 -1.47 12.10 -10.07
CA ASP A 55 -0.66 13.00 -9.22
C ASP A 55 0.85 12.76 -9.35
N GLY A 56 1.26 11.79 -10.17
CA GLY A 56 2.66 11.39 -10.37
C GLY A 56 3.18 10.38 -9.34
N ALA A 57 2.42 10.05 -8.30
CA ALA A 57 2.84 9.06 -7.30
C ALA A 57 2.87 7.65 -7.92
N VAL A 58 3.93 6.90 -7.59
CA VAL A 58 4.14 5.52 -8.07
C VAL A 58 3.99 4.55 -6.91
N PHE A 59 3.14 3.54 -7.10
CA PHE A 59 2.85 2.49 -6.13
C PHE A 59 3.31 1.15 -6.70
N ARG A 60 4.10 0.39 -5.93
CA ARG A 60 4.50 -0.97 -6.30
C ARG A 60 3.58 -1.97 -5.60
N PHE A 61 2.93 -2.81 -6.39
CA PHE A 61 2.05 -3.88 -5.94
C PHE A 61 2.72 -5.23 -6.12
N GLU A 62 2.60 -6.08 -5.12
CA GLU A 62 2.91 -7.50 -5.23
C GLU A 62 1.66 -8.26 -5.68
N ALA A 63 1.87 -9.30 -6.48
CA ALA A 63 0.84 -10.30 -6.76
C ALA A 63 0.61 -11.12 -5.47
N GLY A 64 -0.65 -11.24 -5.03
CA GLY A 64 -0.98 -12.06 -3.86
C GLY A 64 -0.88 -13.55 -4.14
N ASP A 65 -0.92 -14.37 -3.07
CA ASP A 65 -0.92 -15.84 -3.15
C ASP A 65 -2.03 -16.42 -4.05
N VAL A 66 -3.14 -15.70 -4.18
CA VAL A 66 -4.11 -15.92 -5.26
C VAL A 66 -3.56 -15.25 -6.52
N GLY A 67 -2.68 -15.96 -7.22
CA GLY A 67 -2.09 -15.49 -8.47
C GLY A 67 -3.16 -15.14 -9.53
N PHE A 68 -2.72 -14.56 -10.64
CA PHE A 68 -3.53 -14.10 -11.79
C PHE A 68 -4.22 -15.25 -12.59
N GLY A 69 -4.81 -16.23 -11.89
CA GLY A 69 -5.12 -17.56 -12.41
C GLY A 69 -6.20 -18.33 -11.64
N HIS A 70 -7.18 -17.66 -11.00
CA HIS A 70 -8.51 -18.25 -10.81
C HIS A 70 -9.61 -17.15 -10.71
N GLY A 71 -10.00 -16.60 -11.86
CA GLY A 71 -10.97 -15.49 -11.94
C GLY A 71 -10.38 -14.09 -11.71
N GLY A 72 -9.05 -13.99 -11.55
CA GLY A 72 -8.31 -12.73 -11.52
C GLY A 72 -7.77 -12.34 -12.90
N PHE A 73 -7.66 -11.04 -13.14
CA PHE A 73 -7.13 -10.38 -14.34
C PHE A 73 -5.88 -11.07 -14.92
N PRO A 74 -5.87 -11.54 -16.19
CA PRO A 74 -4.73 -12.29 -16.70
C PRO A 74 -3.45 -11.46 -16.75
N ALA A 75 -2.31 -12.08 -16.42
CA ALA A 75 -0.98 -11.46 -16.51
C ALA A 75 -0.61 -10.95 -17.93
N ALA A 76 -1.28 -11.47 -18.97
CA ALA A 76 -1.17 -10.97 -20.33
C ALA A 76 -1.81 -9.59 -20.50
N HIS A 77 -3.00 -9.37 -19.94
CA HIS A 77 -3.72 -8.08 -20.03
C HIS A 77 -2.91 -6.96 -19.38
N LEU A 78 -2.27 -7.20 -18.22
CA LEU A 78 -1.49 -6.14 -17.54
C LEU A 78 -0.33 -5.60 -18.41
N ARG A 79 0.24 -6.45 -19.29
CA ARG A 79 1.28 -6.02 -20.23
C ARG A 79 0.72 -5.27 -21.43
N GLU A 80 -0.54 -5.48 -21.79
CA GLU A 80 -1.25 -4.68 -22.79
C GLU A 80 -1.49 -3.26 -22.27
N HIS A 81 -1.99 -3.11 -21.03
CA HIS A 81 -2.10 -1.79 -20.37
C HIS A 81 -0.77 -1.05 -20.25
N LEU A 82 0.34 -1.77 -19.97
CA LEU A 82 1.69 -1.18 -19.98
C LEU A 82 2.09 -0.68 -21.38
N ALA A 83 1.70 -1.39 -22.44
CA ALA A 83 2.07 -1.06 -23.82
C ALA A 83 1.21 0.06 -24.43
N LEU A 84 -0.09 0.09 -24.11
CA LEU A 84 -1.06 1.08 -24.59
C LEU A 84 -1.14 2.33 -23.71
N ALA A 85 -0.62 2.25 -22.48
CA ALA A 85 -0.77 3.25 -21.41
C ALA A 85 -2.23 3.48 -21.00
N ASP A 86 -3.05 2.42 -21.03
CA ASP A 86 -4.44 2.44 -20.61
C ASP A 86 -4.58 2.26 -19.08
N PRO A 87 -5.50 2.98 -18.42
CA PRO A 87 -5.67 2.92 -16.98
C PRO A 87 -6.23 1.58 -16.49
N VAL A 88 -5.80 1.19 -15.28
CA VAL A 88 -6.36 0.05 -14.53
C VAL A 88 -6.76 0.47 -13.12
N ARG A 89 -7.75 -0.22 -12.56
CA ARG A 89 -8.17 -0.10 -11.16
C ARG A 89 -7.62 -1.28 -10.35
N VAL A 90 -6.74 -0.97 -9.40
CA VAL A 90 -6.14 -1.94 -8.48
C VAL A 90 -6.88 -1.87 -7.15
N THR A 91 -7.46 -2.97 -6.71
CA THR A 91 -7.92 -3.15 -5.34
C THR A 91 -6.90 -4.01 -4.59
N TYR A 92 -6.41 -3.52 -3.45
CA TYR A 92 -5.28 -4.07 -2.72
C TYR A 92 -5.52 -4.05 -1.20
N ARG A 93 -4.78 -4.88 -0.46
CA ARG A 93 -4.67 -4.82 1.01
C ARG A 93 -3.23 -4.44 1.38
N THR A 94 -3.04 -3.93 2.59
CA THR A 94 -1.70 -3.63 3.11
C THR A 94 -1.23 -4.70 4.09
N ASP A 95 -0.01 -5.19 3.90
CA ASP A 95 0.64 -6.25 4.67
C ASP A 95 1.99 -5.73 5.19
N GLY A 96 1.97 -5.06 6.35
CA GLY A 96 3.09 -4.22 6.80
C GLY A 96 3.26 -3.00 5.88
N GLU A 97 4.37 -2.94 5.15
CA GLU A 97 4.62 -1.91 4.12
C GLU A 97 4.25 -2.39 2.70
N ARG A 98 3.91 -3.68 2.54
CA ARG A 98 3.65 -4.30 1.24
C ARG A 98 2.23 -4.01 0.77
N LEU A 99 2.07 -3.73 -0.52
CA LEU A 99 0.75 -3.55 -1.16
C LEU A 99 0.40 -4.83 -1.92
N ILE A 100 -0.47 -5.66 -1.35
CA ILE A 100 -0.83 -6.96 -1.91
C ILE A 100 -2.08 -6.82 -2.77
N THR A 101 -1.97 -7.14 -4.05
CA THR A 101 -3.10 -7.09 -4.99
C THR A 101 -4.17 -8.10 -4.59
N VAL A 102 -5.42 -7.64 -4.50
CA VAL A 102 -6.61 -8.46 -4.21
C VAL A 102 -7.47 -8.63 -5.46
N ARG A 103 -7.56 -7.57 -6.28
CA ARG A 103 -8.31 -7.54 -7.54
C ARG A 103 -7.73 -6.48 -8.47
N LEU A 104 -7.85 -6.71 -9.76
CA LEU A 104 -7.43 -5.81 -10.83
C LEU A 104 -8.54 -5.79 -11.88
N GLU A 105 -8.90 -4.60 -12.35
CA GLU A 105 -10.04 -4.33 -13.23
C GLU A 105 -9.65 -3.32 -14.31
N ASP A 106 -10.16 -3.51 -15.53
CA ASP A 106 -10.06 -2.54 -16.62
C ASP A 106 -10.79 -1.24 -16.27
N VAL A 107 -10.31 -0.11 -16.78
CA VAL A 107 -11.01 1.17 -16.71
C VAL A 107 -11.43 1.56 -18.13
N GLU A 108 -12.63 1.13 -18.50
CA GLU A 108 -13.34 1.63 -19.68
C GLU A 108 -13.38 3.18 -19.61
N THR A 109 -12.92 3.84 -20.68
CA THR A 109 -12.78 5.31 -20.77
C THR A 109 -13.84 5.92 -21.70
#